data_AF-A0A0G0WJN2-F1
#
_entry.id   AF-A0A0G0WJN2-F1
#
_cell.length_a   1.000
_cell.length_b   1.000
_cell.length_c   1.000
_cell.angle_alpha   90.00
_cell.angle_beta   90.00
_cell.angle_gamma   90.00
#
_symmetry.space_group_name_H-M   'P 1'
#
loop_
_entity.id
_entity.type
_entity.pdbx_description
1 polymer ?
#
loop_
_entity_poly.entity_id
_entity_poly.type
_entity_poly.pdbx_seq_one_letter_code
_entity_poly.pdbx_strand_id
1 'polypeptide(L)'
;MTSVEQIKSRLNIADVVQGYVKLQKAGVNFKANCPFHQEKTPSFFVSPARESWHCFGCSRGGDMFSFVMEIEGVGFLDSLKILGLKAGVEITPLDRKDKGEKEHLHELMDSAKKFFEARLKEDSRVIDYLKSRGVTGETAKKFGIGFAPLGWRNLHDFLKLKNYSGLEMEKAGLTIKSSGPQGSGYYDRFRNRIMFPITNSSGLTVGFSGRIVPWDAEAEKAGKYINSPQTVLFDKSKLLYGFDKAKTEMRKQDMCVLVEGQMDVVMSHQAGIENTVAVSGTALTHEQLNLIKRLTQNIVMAFDKDAAGIGAASRGIELAFENGFDIKIALVPLGKDPADTIKEDASKWKEAVLGAVHAIDFYLSVYQDRKSIEKNVLPYIEAVWEEIKKIKKNSGSRAQAAGGRNIPTESHPKKTRRNLLMDRLKGFIIWQDKTEDKELKELFDKAKNDFNFKEEDFKESLALEAELLYSGSESLLTEAQAIIKEIEKDGIKEKLEETAKKIKKIELQKSDGEKEELNRLIGDFQTLMKKLNQL
;
A
#
# COMPACT_ATOMS: atom_id res chain seq x y z
N MET A 1 19.56 35.54 -8.65
CA MET A 1 19.34 34.43 -7.70
C MET A 1 17.85 34.24 -7.57
N THR A 2 17.37 33.00 -7.72
CA THR A 2 15.97 32.65 -7.50
C THR A 2 15.62 32.76 -6.01
N SER A 3 14.34 32.86 -5.65
CA SER A 3 13.92 32.86 -4.23
C SER A 3 14.36 31.58 -3.51
N VAL A 4 14.44 30.45 -4.24
CA VAL A 4 14.96 29.17 -3.71
C VAL A 4 16.45 29.29 -3.35
N GLU A 5 17.27 29.86 -4.23
CA GLU A 5 18.70 30.07 -3.98
C GLU A 5 18.94 31.05 -2.83
N GLN A 6 18.13 32.12 -2.75
CA GLN A 6 18.19 33.08 -1.65
C GLN A 6 17.83 32.45 -0.30
N ILE A 7 16.87 31.53 -0.27
CA ILE A 7 16.53 30.78 0.96
C ILE A 7 17.66 29.81 1.32
N LYS A 8 18.15 29.01 0.35
CA LYS A 8 19.22 28.02 0.61
C LYS A 8 20.52 28.68 1.07
N SER A 9 20.84 29.87 0.58
CA SER A 9 22.02 30.64 1.03
C SER A 9 21.87 31.27 2.41
N ARG A 10 20.65 31.38 2.96
CA ARG A 10 20.39 32.03 4.26
C ARG A 10 20.01 31.06 5.37
N LEU A 11 19.47 29.90 5.03
CA LEU A 11 19.04 28.89 6.00
C LEU A 11 19.88 27.63 5.90
N ASN A 12 20.32 27.12 7.04
CA ASN A 12 20.91 25.79 7.12
C ASN A 12 19.80 24.76 7.32
N ILE A 13 19.89 23.62 6.63
CA ILE A 13 18.96 22.52 6.80
C ILE A 13 18.90 22.00 8.25
N ALA A 14 20.03 22.02 8.97
CA ALA A 14 20.05 21.60 10.38
C ALA A 14 19.20 22.52 11.24
N ASP A 15 19.29 23.84 11.04
CA ASP A 15 18.51 24.84 11.79
C ASP A 15 17.02 24.72 11.50
N VAL A 16 16.67 24.49 10.22
CA VAL A 16 15.28 24.25 9.81
C VAL A 16 14.72 23.02 10.51
N VAL A 17 15.43 21.88 10.44
CA VAL A 17 14.96 20.60 11.00
C VAL A 17 14.95 20.62 12.53
N GLN A 18 15.91 21.29 13.16
CA GLN A 18 16.00 21.41 14.61
C GLN A 18 14.82 22.18 15.22
N GLY A 19 14.15 23.03 14.43
CA GLY A 19 12.90 23.68 14.82
C GLY A 19 11.71 22.72 14.97
N TYR A 20 11.81 21.49 14.45
CA TYR A 20 10.75 20.47 14.48
C TYR A 20 11.13 19.25 15.31
N VAL A 21 12.40 18.82 15.23
CA VAL A 21 12.87 17.57 15.81
C VAL A 21 14.13 17.82 16.63
N LYS A 22 14.20 17.24 17.83
CA LYS A 22 15.38 17.34 18.69
C LYS A 22 16.56 16.56 18.08
N LEU A 23 17.47 17.28 17.45
CA LEU A 23 18.68 16.72 16.83
C LEU A 23 19.77 16.44 17.88
N GLN A 24 20.42 15.27 17.76
CA GLN A 24 21.60 14.88 18.51
C GLN A 24 22.81 14.85 17.58
N LYS A 25 23.98 15.28 18.06
CA LYS A 25 25.20 15.31 17.25
C LYS A 25 25.70 13.88 16.98
N ALA A 26 26.06 13.60 15.74
CA ALA A 26 26.60 12.31 15.28
C ALA A 26 27.78 12.56 14.32
N GLY A 27 28.94 12.88 14.89
CA GLY A 27 30.12 13.30 14.13
C GLY A 27 29.89 14.65 13.45
N VAL A 28 30.06 14.69 12.12
CA VAL A 28 29.81 15.87 11.27
C VAL A 28 28.34 16.06 10.88
N ASN A 29 27.49 15.08 11.18
CA ASN A 29 26.06 15.09 10.90
C ASN A 29 25.27 15.16 12.22
N PHE A 30 23.95 15.26 12.08
CA PHE A 30 23.00 15.14 13.18
C PHE A 30 22.13 13.90 13.00
N LYS A 31 21.63 13.34 14.11
CA LYS A 31 20.69 12.22 14.13
C LYS A 31 19.51 12.48 15.05
N ALA A 32 18.36 11.86 14.77
CA ALA A 32 17.18 11.82 15.63
C ALA A 32 16.33 10.59 15.33
N ASN A 33 15.29 10.37 16.13
CA ASN A 33 14.20 9.48 15.72
C ASN A 33 13.43 10.17 14.60
N CYS A 34 13.06 9.41 13.58
CA CYS A 34 12.34 9.92 12.44
C CYS A 34 10.97 10.47 12.85
N PRO A 35 10.61 11.69 12.41
CA PRO A 35 9.26 12.22 12.66
C PRO A 35 8.20 11.58 11.75
N PHE A 36 8.59 10.79 10.74
CA PHE A 36 7.72 10.28 9.69
C PHE A 36 7.35 8.79 9.82
N HIS A 37 7.99 8.07 10.74
CA HIS A 37 7.66 6.69 11.10
C HIS A 37 8.07 6.43 12.55
N GLN A 38 7.43 5.47 13.21
CA GLN A 38 7.65 5.20 14.62
C GLN A 38 8.84 4.25 14.81
N GLU A 39 9.84 4.69 15.57
CA GLU A 39 11.04 3.91 15.87
C GLU A 39 11.57 4.21 17.28
N LYS A 40 12.24 3.23 17.89
CA LYS A 40 12.92 3.40 19.19
C LYS A 40 14.38 3.84 19.03
N THR A 41 15.00 3.56 17.88
CA THR A 41 16.40 3.88 17.59
C THR A 41 16.51 5.02 16.58
N PRO A 42 17.42 6.00 16.76
CA PRO A 42 17.58 7.11 15.82
C PRO A 42 18.05 6.63 14.44
N SER A 43 17.19 6.73 13.41
CA SER A 43 17.56 6.43 12.02
C SER A 43 17.47 7.64 11.09
N PHE A 44 16.99 8.78 11.57
CA PHE A 44 16.89 10.02 10.82
C PHE A 44 18.18 10.83 10.94
N PHE A 45 18.83 11.12 9.81
CA PHE A 45 20.10 11.84 9.76
C PHE A 45 19.95 13.14 8.96
N VAL A 46 20.62 14.20 9.43
CA VAL A 46 20.70 15.50 8.74
C VAL A 46 22.17 15.82 8.50
N SER A 47 22.51 16.13 7.26
CA SER A 47 23.85 16.49 6.84
C SER A 47 23.90 17.96 6.43
N PRO A 48 24.46 18.86 7.26
CA PRO A 48 24.62 20.27 6.91
C PRO A 48 25.49 20.46 5.67
N ALA A 49 26.58 19.70 5.56
CA ALA A 49 27.53 19.80 4.45
C ALA A 49 26.93 19.39 3.10
N ARG A 50 25.93 18.49 3.11
CA ARG A 50 25.21 18.05 1.90
C ARG A 50 23.84 18.71 1.74
N GLU A 51 23.51 19.66 2.61
CA GLU A 51 22.20 20.34 2.68
C GLU A 51 20.99 19.41 2.54
N SER A 52 21.07 18.22 3.14
CA SER A 52 20.08 17.16 2.95
C SER A 52 19.83 16.36 4.22
N TRP A 53 18.64 15.77 4.30
CA TRP A 53 18.24 14.83 5.32
C TRP A 53 17.94 13.47 4.70
N HIS A 54 18.14 12.41 5.47
CA HIS A 54 17.81 11.06 5.06
C HIS A 54 17.51 10.18 6.28
N CYS A 55 16.44 9.42 6.19
CA CYS A 55 16.06 8.44 7.18
C CYS A 55 16.42 7.04 6.72
N PHE A 56 17.33 6.37 7.42
CA PHE A 56 17.76 5.00 7.08
C PHE A 56 16.72 3.92 7.47
N GLY A 57 15.77 4.24 8.35
CA GLY A 57 14.66 3.33 8.69
C GLY A 57 13.57 3.26 7.62
N CYS A 58 13.12 4.41 7.09
CA CYS A 58 12.03 4.47 6.10
C CYS A 58 12.46 4.91 4.68
N SER A 59 13.77 5.10 4.46
CA SER A 59 14.38 5.49 3.17
C SER A 59 13.88 6.81 2.58
N ARG A 60 13.27 7.68 3.39
CA ARG A 60 12.88 9.03 2.97
C ARG A 60 14.05 9.99 3.08
N GLY A 61 14.06 11.01 2.26
CA GLY A 61 15.11 12.03 2.29
C GLY A 61 14.89 13.13 1.27
N GLY A 62 15.68 14.18 1.39
CA GLY A 62 15.70 15.30 0.45
C GLY A 62 16.30 16.55 1.08
N ASP A 63 15.86 17.71 0.65
CA ASP A 63 16.36 19.00 1.14
C ASP A 63 15.42 19.63 2.18
N MET A 64 15.74 20.86 2.61
CA MET A 64 14.94 21.58 3.61
C MET A 64 13.48 21.80 3.17
N PHE A 65 13.22 21.93 1.86
CA PHE A 65 11.87 22.14 1.34
C PHE A 65 11.09 20.83 1.38
N SER A 66 11.72 19.71 0.95
CA SER A 66 11.07 18.40 1.05
C SER A 66 10.78 18.02 2.50
N PHE A 67 11.64 18.37 3.44
CA PHE A 67 11.38 18.19 4.86
C PHE A 67 10.13 18.95 5.33
N VAL A 68 10.03 20.24 5.01
CA VAL A 68 8.89 21.09 5.41
C VAL A 68 7.60 20.62 4.73
N MET A 69 7.65 20.25 3.45
CA MET A 69 6.50 19.67 2.75
C MET A 69 6.02 18.38 3.43
N GLU A 70 6.93 17.51 3.83
CA GLU A 70 6.57 16.25 4.50
C GLU A 70 6.06 16.47 5.93
N ILE A 71 6.66 17.36 6.72
CA ILE A 71 6.31 17.55 8.14
C ILE A 71 5.05 18.40 8.33
N GLU A 72 4.82 19.40 7.47
CA GLU A 72 3.64 20.27 7.52
C GLU A 72 2.51 19.77 6.60
N GLY A 73 2.80 18.80 5.73
CA GLY A 73 1.82 18.30 4.75
C GLY A 73 1.44 19.32 3.68
N VAL A 74 2.35 20.24 3.34
CA VAL A 74 2.13 21.35 2.40
C VAL A 74 2.81 21.12 1.05
N GLY A 75 2.34 21.82 0.01
CA GLY A 75 3.00 21.84 -1.29
C GLY A 75 4.25 22.73 -1.32
N PHE A 76 4.96 22.71 -2.45
CA PHE A 76 6.24 23.41 -2.60
C PHE A 76 6.11 24.92 -2.39
N LEU A 77 5.12 25.58 -3.00
CA LEU A 77 4.89 27.03 -2.84
C LEU A 77 4.66 27.44 -1.39
N ASP A 78 3.93 26.64 -0.62
CA ASP A 78 3.68 26.94 0.79
C ASP A 78 4.91 26.64 1.65
N SER A 79 5.66 25.58 1.34
CA SER A 79 6.99 25.35 1.96
C SER A 79 7.96 26.51 1.67
N LEU A 80 7.88 27.10 0.48
CA LEU A 80 8.70 28.22 0.04
C LEU A 80 8.31 29.53 0.73
N LYS A 81 7.02 29.75 1.01
CA LYS A 81 6.56 30.86 1.87
C LYS A 81 7.00 30.68 3.32
N ILE A 82 6.84 29.48 3.88
CA ILE A 82 7.22 29.16 5.26
C ILE A 82 8.72 29.41 5.45
N LEU A 83 9.55 28.88 4.55
CA LEU A 83 10.99 29.06 4.60
C LEU A 83 11.43 30.47 4.18
N GLY A 84 10.71 31.13 3.27
CA GLY A 84 10.95 32.51 2.87
C GLY A 84 10.78 33.49 4.04
N LEU A 85 9.70 33.33 4.82
CA LEU A 85 9.48 34.09 6.05
C LEU A 85 10.60 33.85 7.07
N LYS A 86 11.03 32.60 7.27
CA LYS A 86 12.15 32.28 8.17
C LYS A 86 13.49 32.85 7.68
N ALA A 87 13.70 32.91 6.36
CA ALA A 87 14.91 33.43 5.74
C ALA A 87 14.93 34.97 5.58
N GLY A 88 13.84 35.66 5.95
CA GLY A 88 13.65 37.09 5.64
C GLY A 88 13.73 37.38 4.14
N VAL A 89 13.32 36.43 3.30
CA VAL A 89 13.26 36.56 1.84
C VAL A 89 11.82 36.89 1.48
N GLU A 90 11.60 38.08 0.93
CA GLU A 90 10.29 38.46 0.42
C GLU A 90 9.97 37.59 -0.81
N ILE A 91 9.01 36.69 -0.66
CA ILE A 91 8.51 35.88 -1.76
C ILE A 91 7.54 36.75 -2.55
N THR A 92 8.06 37.47 -3.55
CA THR A 92 7.20 38.05 -4.57
C THR A 92 6.42 36.91 -5.24
N PRO A 93 5.12 37.09 -5.54
CA PRO A 93 4.35 36.09 -6.27
C PRO A 93 5.10 35.84 -7.57
N LEU A 94 5.70 34.65 -7.69
CA LEU A 94 6.50 34.28 -8.85
C LEU A 94 5.70 34.61 -10.11
N ASP A 95 6.34 35.37 -10.98
CA ASP A 95 5.85 35.62 -12.32
C ASP A 95 5.44 34.26 -12.91
N ARG A 96 4.24 34.15 -13.47
CA ARG A 96 3.60 32.87 -13.86
C ARG A 96 4.47 31.99 -14.76
N LYS A 97 5.57 32.54 -15.31
CA LYS A 97 6.56 31.90 -16.17
C LYS A 97 7.59 31.01 -15.45
N ASP A 98 7.81 31.16 -14.14
CA ASP A 98 8.86 30.40 -13.41
C ASP A 98 8.32 29.23 -12.56
N LYS A 99 7.00 28.96 -12.59
CA LYS A 99 6.46 27.72 -12.03
C LYS A 99 6.77 26.57 -12.98
N GLY A 100 7.32 25.47 -12.46
CA GLY A 100 7.44 24.24 -13.23
C GLY A 100 6.07 23.84 -13.78
N GLU A 101 6.00 23.45 -15.05
CA GLU A 101 4.73 23.16 -15.76
C GLU A 101 3.79 22.25 -14.94
N LYS A 102 4.34 21.26 -14.22
CA LYS A 102 3.56 20.37 -13.34
C LYS A 102 2.90 21.08 -12.16
N GLU A 103 3.59 22.01 -11.51
CA GLU A 103 3.03 22.77 -10.38
C GLU A 103 1.89 23.66 -10.87
N HIS A 104 2.08 24.32 -12.01
CA HIS A 104 1.04 25.12 -12.64
C HIS A 104 -0.22 24.30 -12.97
N LEU A 105 -0.05 23.09 -13.51
CA LEU A 105 -1.16 22.19 -13.80
C LEU A 105 -1.84 21.67 -12.51
N HIS A 106 -1.12 21.50 -11.41
CA HIS A 106 -1.74 21.15 -10.12
C HIS A 106 -2.62 22.27 -9.57
N GLU A 107 -2.22 23.54 -9.70
CA GLU A 107 -3.05 24.69 -9.31
C GLU A 107 -4.32 24.79 -10.16
N LEU A 108 -4.20 24.48 -11.45
CA LEU A 108 -5.31 24.38 -12.37
C LEU A 108 -6.29 23.27 -11.92
N MET A 109 -5.78 22.09 -11.58
CA MET A 109 -6.58 20.98 -11.05
C MET A 109 -7.30 21.32 -9.74
N ASP A 110 -6.62 22.00 -8.81
CA ASP A 110 -7.22 22.44 -7.55
C ASP A 110 -8.32 23.49 -7.79
N SER A 111 -8.10 24.42 -8.73
CA SER A 111 -9.14 25.37 -9.15
C SER A 111 -10.37 24.66 -9.72
N ALA A 112 -10.17 23.63 -10.54
CA ALA A 112 -11.26 22.81 -11.09
C ALA A 112 -12.00 22.01 -10.00
N LYS A 113 -11.27 21.42 -9.05
CA LYS A 113 -11.86 20.71 -7.90
C LYS A 113 -12.78 21.64 -7.10
N LYS A 114 -12.28 22.83 -6.72
CA LYS A 114 -13.05 23.84 -5.97
C LYS A 114 -14.29 24.30 -6.73
N PHE A 115 -14.18 24.44 -8.06
CA PHE A 115 -15.33 24.75 -8.92
C PHE A 115 -16.41 23.67 -8.81
N PHE A 116 -16.05 22.39 -8.99
CA PHE A 116 -17.01 21.30 -8.91
C PHE A 116 -17.64 21.15 -7.51
N GLU A 117 -16.85 21.30 -6.44
CA GLU A 117 -17.37 21.29 -5.06
C GLU A 117 -18.38 22.43 -4.82
N ALA A 118 -18.12 23.62 -5.36
CA ALA A 118 -19.06 24.74 -5.27
C ALA A 118 -20.36 24.47 -6.03
N ARG A 119 -20.26 23.96 -7.26
CA ARG A 119 -21.43 23.58 -8.08
C ARG A 119 -22.29 22.49 -7.45
N LEU A 120 -21.69 21.54 -6.72
CA LEU A 120 -22.47 20.51 -6.01
C LEU A 120 -23.40 21.12 -4.96
N LYS A 121 -22.95 22.17 -4.25
CA LYS A 121 -23.74 22.83 -3.19
C LYS A 121 -24.98 23.56 -3.73
N GLU A 122 -24.99 23.87 -5.01
CA GLU A 122 -26.07 24.59 -5.69
C GLU A 122 -27.13 23.66 -6.30
N ASP A 123 -26.87 22.35 -6.37
CA ASP A 123 -27.75 21.38 -7.00
C ASP A 123 -28.34 20.40 -5.98
N SER A 124 -29.54 20.70 -5.49
CA SER A 124 -30.26 19.87 -4.52
C SER A 124 -30.56 18.47 -5.06
N ARG A 125 -30.80 18.33 -6.36
CA ARG A 125 -31.12 17.04 -6.99
C ARG A 125 -29.93 16.08 -6.93
N VAL A 126 -28.72 16.58 -7.17
CA VAL A 126 -27.49 15.79 -7.04
C VAL A 126 -27.19 15.47 -5.58
N ILE A 127 -27.42 16.41 -4.66
CA ILE A 127 -27.27 16.17 -3.22
C ILE A 127 -28.23 15.06 -2.75
N ASP A 128 -29.50 15.14 -3.12
CA ASP A 128 -30.51 14.15 -2.74
C ASP A 128 -30.18 12.78 -3.35
N TYR A 129 -29.63 12.77 -4.56
CA TYR A 129 -29.12 11.54 -5.15
C TYR A 129 -27.97 10.91 -4.35
N LEU A 130 -26.97 11.69 -3.96
CA LEU A 130 -25.86 11.21 -3.12
C LEU A 130 -26.35 10.68 -1.77
N LYS A 131 -27.27 11.40 -1.13
CA LYS A 131 -27.94 10.95 0.10
C LYS A 131 -28.71 9.65 -0.10
N SER A 132 -29.43 9.53 -1.22
CA SER A 132 -30.14 8.29 -1.58
C SER A 132 -29.19 7.10 -1.81
N ARG A 133 -27.91 7.37 -2.10
CA ARG A 133 -26.84 6.37 -2.19
C ARG A 133 -26.09 6.15 -0.87
N GLY A 134 -26.52 6.81 0.21
CA GLY A 134 -25.95 6.69 1.55
C GLY A 134 -24.73 7.58 1.82
N VAL A 135 -24.33 8.44 0.88
CA VAL A 135 -23.16 9.32 1.06
C VAL A 135 -23.53 10.50 1.96
N THR A 136 -22.86 10.63 3.09
CA THR A 136 -23.05 11.77 4.00
C THR A 136 -22.34 13.02 3.46
N GLY A 137 -22.75 14.21 3.94
CA GLY A 137 -22.09 15.47 3.60
C GLY A 137 -20.63 15.53 4.08
N GLU A 138 -20.33 14.93 5.23
CA GLU A 138 -18.95 14.81 5.73
C GLU A 138 -18.09 13.95 4.81
N THR A 139 -18.59 12.77 4.42
CA THR A 139 -17.91 11.90 3.47
C THR A 139 -17.71 12.58 2.12
N ALA A 140 -18.74 13.25 1.58
CA ALA A 140 -18.64 14.00 0.34
C ALA A 140 -17.54 15.07 0.42
N LYS A 141 -17.44 15.78 1.55
CA LYS A 141 -16.38 16.77 1.81
C LYS A 141 -15.00 16.11 1.96
N LYS A 142 -14.86 15.01 2.70
CA LYS A 142 -13.60 14.25 2.89
C LYS A 142 -13.02 13.81 1.55
N PHE A 143 -13.87 13.37 0.62
CA PHE A 143 -13.46 12.95 -0.72
C PHE A 143 -13.42 14.07 -1.77
N GLY A 144 -13.87 15.28 -1.42
CA GLY A 144 -13.96 16.41 -2.36
C GLY A 144 -14.92 16.15 -3.52
N ILE A 145 -16.01 15.41 -3.27
CA ILE A 145 -17.02 15.13 -4.29
C ILE A 145 -17.61 16.45 -4.76
N GLY A 146 -17.70 16.61 -6.08
CA GLY A 146 -18.26 17.79 -6.73
C GLY A 146 -19.29 17.44 -7.80
N PHE A 147 -19.72 18.45 -8.55
CA PHE A 147 -20.64 18.28 -9.66
C PHE A 147 -20.21 19.13 -10.86
N ALA A 148 -20.15 18.50 -12.02
CA ALA A 148 -19.99 19.17 -13.31
C ALA A 148 -21.40 19.41 -13.89
N PRO A 149 -21.90 20.66 -13.90
CA PRO A 149 -23.25 20.96 -14.38
C PRO A 149 -23.40 20.71 -15.87
N LEU A 150 -24.65 20.59 -16.33
CA LEU A 150 -24.94 20.55 -17.76
C LEU A 150 -24.52 21.87 -18.42
N GLY A 151 -23.83 21.77 -19.56
CA GLY A 151 -23.36 22.91 -20.33
C GLY A 151 -22.00 22.64 -20.97
N TRP A 152 -21.67 23.39 -22.01
CA TRP A 152 -20.49 23.11 -22.84
C TRP A 152 -19.20 23.76 -22.34
N ARG A 153 -19.26 24.83 -21.55
CA ARG A 153 -18.07 25.63 -21.17
C ARG A 153 -18.11 26.18 -19.75
N ASN A 154 -18.85 25.52 -18.85
CA ASN A 154 -19.01 25.97 -17.47
C ASN A 154 -17.66 26.07 -16.73
N LEU A 155 -16.86 25.01 -16.78
CA LEU A 155 -15.52 24.98 -16.19
C LEU A 155 -14.53 25.80 -17.02
N HIS A 156 -14.57 25.66 -18.36
CA HIS A 156 -13.69 26.42 -19.25
C HIS A 156 -13.77 27.93 -18.99
N ASP A 157 -14.98 28.49 -18.96
CA ASP A 157 -15.18 29.93 -18.80
C ASP A 157 -14.75 30.40 -17.40
N PHE A 158 -14.99 29.58 -16.36
CA PHE A 158 -14.46 29.84 -15.02
C PHE A 158 -12.92 29.85 -14.97
N LEU A 159 -12.26 28.87 -15.59
CA LEU A 159 -10.80 28.79 -15.62
C LEU A 159 -10.19 29.89 -16.51
N LYS A 160 -10.90 30.33 -17.55
CA LYS A 160 -10.51 31.49 -18.37
C LYS A 160 -10.46 32.76 -17.53
N LEU A 161 -11.44 33.01 -16.68
CA LEU A 161 -11.43 34.14 -15.73
C LEU A 161 -10.26 34.07 -14.74
N LYS A 162 -9.74 32.87 -14.46
CA LYS A 162 -8.51 32.66 -13.68
C LYS A 162 -7.22 32.77 -14.49
N ASN A 163 -7.30 33.16 -15.77
CA ASN A 163 -6.19 33.33 -16.71
C ASN A 163 -5.50 32.04 -17.15
N TYR A 164 -6.17 30.89 -17.10
CA TYR A 164 -5.67 29.68 -17.74
C TYR A 164 -5.99 29.69 -19.24
N SER A 165 -5.04 29.26 -20.06
CA SER A 165 -5.23 29.08 -21.50
C SER A 165 -6.02 27.79 -21.81
N GLY A 166 -6.66 27.74 -22.97
CA GLY A 166 -7.38 26.52 -23.38
C GLY A 166 -6.44 25.33 -23.59
N LEU A 167 -5.20 25.60 -24.00
CA LEU A 167 -4.15 24.60 -24.15
C LEU A 167 -3.77 23.97 -22.80
N GLU A 168 -3.64 24.77 -21.73
CA GLU A 168 -3.36 24.25 -20.38
C GLU A 168 -4.51 23.39 -19.86
N MET A 169 -5.75 23.82 -20.07
CA MET A 169 -6.95 23.04 -19.69
C MET A 169 -7.05 21.72 -20.46
N GLU A 170 -6.69 21.71 -21.74
CA GLU A 170 -6.62 20.51 -22.58
C GLU A 170 -5.49 19.58 -22.12
N LYS A 171 -4.29 20.11 -21.86
CA LYS A 171 -3.16 19.35 -21.29
C LYS A 171 -3.49 18.73 -19.93
N ALA A 172 -4.26 19.42 -19.10
CA ALA A 172 -4.81 18.91 -17.84
C ALA A 172 -5.94 17.88 -18.04
N GLY A 173 -6.43 17.69 -19.28
CA GLY A 173 -7.51 16.75 -19.58
C GLY A 173 -8.90 17.23 -19.15
N LEU A 174 -9.07 18.52 -18.84
CA LEU A 174 -10.33 19.10 -18.36
C LEU A 174 -11.22 19.60 -19.51
N THR A 175 -10.62 19.98 -20.63
CA THR A 175 -11.32 20.42 -21.84
C THR A 175 -10.91 19.59 -23.05
N ILE A 176 -11.77 19.61 -24.08
CA ILE A 176 -11.52 19.00 -25.39
C ILE A 176 -11.52 20.12 -26.43
N LYS A 177 -10.54 20.11 -27.34
CA LYS A 177 -10.49 21.03 -28.47
C LYS A 177 -11.52 20.62 -29.53
N SER A 178 -12.32 21.56 -30.01
CA SER A 178 -13.29 21.31 -31.08
C SER A 178 -12.59 21.02 -32.41
N SER A 179 -13.02 19.98 -33.11
CA SER A 179 -12.47 19.55 -34.42
C SER A 179 -13.42 19.84 -35.59
N GLY A 180 -14.53 20.57 -35.35
CA GLY A 180 -15.55 20.83 -36.37
C GLY A 180 -15.18 21.94 -37.38
N PRO A 181 -15.94 22.09 -38.48
CA PRO A 181 -15.67 23.06 -39.55
C PRO A 181 -15.67 24.53 -39.12
N GLN A 182 -16.24 24.87 -37.95
CA GLN A 182 -16.17 26.22 -37.35
C GLN A 182 -14.91 26.46 -36.48
N GLY A 183 -14.02 25.47 -36.37
CA GLY A 183 -12.57 25.65 -36.23
C GLY A 183 -11.99 26.37 -35.01
N SER A 184 -12.76 26.84 -34.03
CA SER A 184 -12.16 27.52 -32.87
C SER A 184 -12.99 27.36 -31.59
N GLY A 185 -12.47 26.56 -30.65
CA GLY A 185 -13.04 26.49 -29.31
C GLY A 185 -12.62 25.29 -28.49
N TYR A 186 -12.75 25.44 -27.18
CA TYR A 186 -12.62 24.38 -26.19
C TYR A 186 -13.97 24.16 -25.52
N TYR A 187 -14.27 22.92 -25.14
CA TYR A 187 -15.46 22.58 -24.36
C TYR A 187 -15.11 21.62 -23.22
N ASP A 188 -15.93 21.65 -22.17
CA ASP A 188 -15.72 20.86 -20.95
C ASP A 188 -15.80 19.36 -21.27
N ARG A 189 -14.83 18.59 -20.77
CA ARG A 189 -14.84 17.13 -20.89
C ARG A 189 -15.98 16.50 -20.07
N PHE A 190 -16.16 16.98 -18.85
CA PHE A 190 -17.15 16.46 -17.92
C PHE A 190 -18.37 17.36 -17.92
N ARG A 191 -19.54 16.78 -18.18
CA ARG A 191 -20.83 17.49 -18.25
C ARG A 191 -21.90 16.61 -17.62
N ASN A 192 -22.76 17.23 -16.81
CA ASN A 192 -23.84 16.58 -16.07
C ASN A 192 -23.38 15.32 -15.29
N ARG A 193 -22.27 15.45 -14.56
CA ARG A 193 -21.59 14.34 -13.88
C ARG A 193 -21.23 14.67 -12.45
N ILE A 194 -21.43 13.71 -11.54
CA ILE A 194 -20.88 13.74 -10.19
C ILE A 194 -19.38 13.48 -10.30
N MET A 195 -18.59 14.36 -9.71
CA MET A 195 -17.14 14.40 -9.88
C MET A 195 -16.45 13.84 -8.64
N PHE A 196 -15.60 12.84 -8.86
CA PHE A 196 -14.72 12.23 -7.86
C PHE A 196 -13.27 12.63 -8.18
N PRO A 197 -12.64 13.54 -7.42
CA PRO A 197 -11.25 13.90 -7.64
C PRO A 197 -10.32 12.71 -7.42
N ILE A 198 -9.42 12.48 -8.37
CA ILE A 198 -8.38 11.45 -8.24
C ILE A 198 -7.09 12.16 -7.82
N THR A 199 -6.48 11.67 -6.75
CA THR A 199 -5.29 12.26 -6.15
C THR A 199 -4.07 11.36 -6.27
N ASN A 200 -2.88 11.96 -6.28
CA ASN A 200 -1.64 11.21 -6.10
C ASN A 200 -1.44 10.80 -4.63
N SER A 201 -0.33 10.11 -4.33
CA SER A 201 0.01 9.68 -2.96
C SER A 201 0.16 10.82 -1.95
N SER A 202 0.42 12.05 -2.40
CA SER A 202 0.51 13.26 -1.56
C SER A 202 -0.83 13.97 -1.38
N GLY A 203 -1.92 13.48 -1.98
CA GLY A 203 -3.25 14.09 -1.90
C GLY A 203 -3.49 15.23 -2.90
N LEU A 204 -2.55 15.51 -3.80
CA LEU A 204 -2.76 16.51 -4.86
C LEU A 204 -3.66 15.95 -5.95
N THR A 205 -4.63 16.74 -6.40
CA THR A 205 -5.53 16.34 -7.48
C THR A 205 -4.76 16.26 -8.79
N VAL A 206 -4.92 15.13 -9.49
CA VAL A 206 -4.25 14.82 -10.75
C VAL A 206 -5.22 14.52 -11.87
N GLY A 207 -6.49 14.26 -11.56
CA GLY A 207 -7.55 14.00 -12.53
C GLY A 207 -8.88 13.82 -11.84
N PHE A 208 -9.88 13.39 -12.59
CA PHE A 208 -11.24 13.19 -12.10
C PHE A 208 -11.87 11.93 -12.68
N SER A 209 -12.75 11.30 -11.91
CA SER A 209 -13.76 10.38 -12.42
C SER A 209 -15.12 11.06 -12.38
N GLY A 210 -15.86 11.02 -13.49
CA GLY A 210 -17.16 11.65 -13.63
C GLY A 210 -18.25 10.60 -13.82
N ARG A 211 -19.16 10.49 -12.86
CA ARG A 211 -20.32 9.60 -12.92
C ARG A 211 -21.53 10.33 -13.50
N ILE A 212 -22.12 9.80 -14.57
CA ILE A 212 -23.33 10.39 -15.14
C ILE A 212 -24.48 10.32 -14.13
N VAL A 213 -25.27 11.39 -14.06
CA VAL A 213 -26.49 11.39 -13.23
C VAL A 213 -27.53 10.49 -13.88
N PRO A 214 -28.33 9.74 -13.09
CA PRO A 214 -29.22 8.71 -13.64
C PRO A 214 -30.40 9.27 -14.45
N TRP A 215 -30.70 10.57 -14.30
CA TRP A 215 -31.74 11.25 -15.07
C TRP A 215 -31.23 11.94 -16.34
N ASP A 216 -29.96 11.77 -16.69
CA ASP A 216 -29.45 12.24 -17.97
C ASP A 216 -29.99 11.37 -19.12
N ALA A 217 -30.37 11.99 -20.24
CA ALA A 217 -30.88 11.28 -21.42
C ALA A 217 -29.85 10.30 -22.02
N GLU A 218 -28.56 10.54 -21.79
CA GLU A 218 -27.46 9.66 -22.22
C GLU A 218 -27.10 8.58 -21.19
N ALA A 219 -27.73 8.56 -20.00
CA ALA A 219 -27.33 7.65 -18.91
C ALA A 219 -27.42 6.16 -19.28
N GLU A 220 -28.33 5.79 -20.18
CA GLU A 220 -28.49 4.41 -20.67
C GLU A 220 -27.52 4.05 -21.80
N LYS A 221 -27.01 5.05 -22.54
CA LYS A 221 -26.18 4.85 -23.74
C LYS A 221 -24.69 5.10 -23.48
N ALA A 222 -24.37 6.00 -22.55
CA ALA A 222 -23.01 6.35 -22.19
C ALA A 222 -22.50 5.48 -21.04
N GLY A 223 -21.18 5.28 -20.98
CA GLY A 223 -20.56 4.66 -19.81
C GLY A 223 -20.90 5.41 -18.51
N LYS A 224 -21.33 4.66 -17.49
CA LYS A 224 -21.73 5.18 -16.16
C LYS A 224 -20.64 6.09 -15.57
N TYR A 225 -19.37 5.72 -15.78
CA TYR A 225 -18.20 6.50 -15.39
C TYR A 225 -17.32 6.83 -16.59
N ILE A 226 -16.73 8.02 -16.58
CA ILE A 226 -15.62 8.40 -17.45
C ILE A 226 -14.49 8.93 -16.58
N ASN A 227 -13.24 8.63 -16.94
CA ASN A 227 -12.08 9.17 -16.23
C ASN A 227 -11.40 10.25 -17.08
N SER A 228 -10.58 11.08 -16.44
CA SER A 228 -9.61 11.93 -17.12
C SER A 228 -8.79 11.10 -18.13
N PRO A 229 -8.42 11.67 -19.29
CA PRO A 229 -7.51 11.02 -20.21
C PRO A 229 -6.11 10.93 -19.60
N GLN A 230 -5.21 10.15 -20.22
CA GLN A 230 -3.80 10.15 -19.86
C GLN A 230 -3.23 11.57 -19.98
N THR A 231 -2.55 12.05 -18.94
CA THR A 231 -1.87 13.36 -18.95
C THR A 231 -0.52 13.26 -18.25
N VAL A 232 0.23 14.37 -18.21
CA VAL A 232 1.48 14.45 -17.43
C VAL A 232 1.26 14.30 -15.91
N LEU A 233 0.04 14.57 -15.43
CA LEU A 233 -0.34 14.42 -14.02
C LEU A 233 -1.08 13.10 -13.76
N PHE A 234 -1.85 12.63 -14.74
CA PHE A 234 -2.75 11.50 -14.60
C PHE A 234 -2.26 10.28 -15.40
N ASP A 235 -1.90 9.24 -14.67
CA ASP A 235 -1.59 7.93 -15.23
C ASP A 235 -2.45 6.86 -14.55
N LYS A 236 -3.49 6.39 -15.25
CA LYS A 236 -4.48 5.48 -14.64
C LYS A 236 -3.84 4.16 -14.19
N SER A 237 -2.82 3.68 -14.89
CA SER A 237 -2.13 2.42 -14.55
C SER A 237 -1.27 2.52 -13.30
N LYS A 238 -1.06 3.72 -12.74
CA LYS A 238 -0.19 3.95 -11.57
C LYS A 238 -0.93 4.48 -10.35
N LEU A 239 -2.22 4.75 -10.49
CA LEU A 239 -3.03 5.39 -9.46
C LEU A 239 -4.11 4.43 -8.95
N LEU A 240 -4.37 4.52 -7.66
CA LEU A 240 -5.48 3.86 -6.98
C LEU A 240 -6.33 4.95 -6.32
N TYR A 241 -7.63 4.95 -6.60
CA TYR A 241 -8.53 5.93 -6.00
C TYR A 241 -8.63 5.70 -4.49
N GLY A 242 -8.55 6.78 -3.71
CA GLY A 242 -8.56 6.74 -2.25
C GLY A 242 -7.22 6.41 -1.59
N PHE A 243 -6.15 6.14 -2.36
CA PHE A 243 -4.85 5.75 -1.81
C PHE A 243 -4.25 6.79 -0.85
N ASP A 244 -4.42 8.08 -1.13
CA ASP A 244 -3.95 9.17 -0.27
C ASP A 244 -4.54 9.12 1.15
N LYS A 245 -5.81 8.71 1.24
CA LYS A 245 -6.56 8.54 2.50
C LYS A 245 -6.28 7.19 3.14
N ALA A 246 -6.16 6.15 2.34
CA ALA A 246 -6.05 4.78 2.81
C ALA A 246 -4.63 4.38 3.28
N LYS A 247 -3.58 4.99 2.72
CA LYS A 247 -2.19 4.57 2.94
C LYS A 247 -1.77 4.43 4.41
N THR A 248 -2.30 5.29 5.28
CA THR A 248 -1.98 5.26 6.70
C THR A 248 -2.59 4.05 7.37
N GLU A 249 -3.87 3.78 7.08
CA GLU A 249 -4.59 2.65 7.69
C GLU A 249 -4.15 1.32 7.09
N MET A 250 -3.83 1.29 5.79
CA MET A 250 -3.25 0.11 5.13
C MET A 250 -1.99 -0.37 5.83
N ARG A 251 -1.11 0.55 6.24
CA ARG A 251 0.12 0.22 6.98
C ARG A 251 -0.18 -0.22 8.41
N LYS A 252 -1.09 0.46 9.10
CA LYS A 252 -1.42 0.16 10.50
C LYS A 252 -2.06 -1.22 10.67
N GLN A 253 -2.98 -1.57 9.78
CA GLN A 253 -3.69 -2.85 9.81
C GLN A 253 -2.94 -3.96 9.07
N ASP A 254 -1.82 -3.63 8.42
CA ASP A 254 -1.11 -4.51 7.47
C ASP A 254 -2.07 -5.19 6.48
N MET A 255 -2.98 -4.41 5.90
CA MET A 255 -4.04 -4.93 5.02
C MET A 255 -4.53 -3.84 4.08
N CYS A 256 -4.65 -4.17 2.79
CA CYS A 256 -5.30 -3.34 1.78
C CYS A 256 -6.64 -3.97 1.36
N VAL A 257 -7.73 -3.20 1.39
CA VAL A 257 -9.00 -3.65 0.81
C VAL A 257 -9.11 -3.09 -0.61
N LEU A 258 -9.11 -3.96 -1.62
CA LEU A 258 -9.17 -3.57 -3.03
C LEU A 258 -10.56 -3.80 -3.59
N VAL A 259 -11.22 -2.73 -4.03
CA VAL A 259 -12.56 -2.73 -4.63
C VAL A 259 -12.54 -2.17 -6.05
N GLU A 260 -13.65 -2.26 -6.78
CA GLU A 260 -13.70 -1.86 -8.19
C GLU A 260 -13.87 -0.35 -8.40
N GLY A 261 -14.82 0.26 -7.68
CA GLY A 261 -15.34 1.58 -7.98
C GLY A 261 -15.06 2.66 -6.94
N GLN A 262 -15.24 3.92 -7.35
CA GLN A 262 -15.07 5.07 -6.46
C GLN A 262 -16.10 5.09 -5.33
N MET A 263 -17.34 4.68 -5.61
CA MET A 263 -18.40 4.65 -4.60
C MET A 263 -18.11 3.63 -3.50
N ASP A 264 -17.53 2.48 -3.86
CA ASP A 264 -17.19 1.43 -2.89
C ASP A 264 -16.12 1.90 -1.91
N VAL A 265 -15.11 2.64 -2.39
CA VAL A 265 -14.11 3.29 -1.54
C VAL A 265 -14.75 4.34 -0.64
N VAL A 266 -15.56 5.23 -1.23
CA VAL A 266 -16.23 6.31 -0.49
C VAL A 266 -17.09 5.76 0.65
N MET A 267 -17.91 4.74 0.36
CA MET A 267 -18.77 4.11 1.34
C MET A 267 -17.98 3.27 2.34
N SER A 268 -16.92 2.56 1.91
CA SER A 268 -16.08 1.76 2.83
C SER A 268 -15.39 2.63 3.87
N HIS A 269 -14.84 3.77 3.45
CA HIS A 269 -14.26 4.75 4.38
C HIS A 269 -15.32 5.30 5.34
N GLN A 270 -16.54 5.55 4.85
CA GLN A 270 -17.66 5.98 5.72
C GLN A 270 -18.05 4.90 6.74
N ALA A 271 -17.92 3.61 6.38
CA ALA A 271 -18.15 2.48 7.27
C ALA A 271 -16.96 2.18 8.22
N GLY A 272 -15.89 2.97 8.18
CA GLY A 272 -14.70 2.80 9.01
C GLY A 272 -13.67 1.80 8.47
N ILE A 273 -13.83 1.31 7.25
CA ILE A 273 -12.83 0.51 6.54
C ILE A 273 -11.96 1.47 5.72
N GLU A 274 -11.11 2.24 6.41
CA GLU A 274 -10.35 3.33 5.78
C GLU A 274 -9.14 2.84 4.98
N ASN A 275 -8.77 1.56 5.06
CA ASN A 275 -7.74 0.94 4.24
C ASN A 275 -8.23 0.46 2.85
N THR A 276 -9.38 0.97 2.38
CA THR A 276 -9.95 0.63 1.07
C THR A 276 -9.46 1.54 -0.06
N VAL A 277 -9.13 0.95 -1.21
CA VAL A 277 -8.72 1.63 -2.45
C VAL A 277 -9.37 0.99 -3.68
N ALA A 278 -9.45 1.72 -4.81
CA ALA A 278 -10.05 1.20 -6.05
C ALA A 278 -9.18 1.31 -7.30
N VAL A 279 -9.28 0.28 -8.16
CA VAL A 279 -8.69 0.26 -9.51
C VAL A 279 -9.42 1.16 -10.50
N SER A 280 -10.63 1.61 -10.18
CA SER A 280 -11.41 2.59 -10.97
C SER A 280 -11.80 2.09 -12.37
N GLY A 281 -12.25 0.84 -12.48
CA GLY A 281 -12.78 0.26 -13.72
C GLY A 281 -11.73 -0.01 -14.81
N THR A 282 -10.53 -0.42 -14.42
CA THR A 282 -9.52 -1.05 -15.29
C THR A 282 -9.01 -2.32 -14.64
N ALA A 283 -8.38 -3.19 -15.44
CA ALA A 283 -7.61 -4.30 -14.89
C ALA A 283 -6.53 -3.76 -13.93
N LEU A 284 -6.32 -4.48 -12.83
CA LEU A 284 -5.24 -4.24 -11.89
C LEU A 284 -3.88 -4.32 -12.60
N THR A 285 -2.93 -3.47 -12.23
CA THR A 285 -1.61 -3.38 -12.87
C THR A 285 -0.46 -3.68 -11.90
N HIS A 286 0.71 -4.01 -12.45
CA HIS A 286 1.94 -4.19 -11.67
C HIS A 286 2.32 -2.93 -10.89
N GLU A 287 2.13 -1.75 -11.47
CA GLU A 287 2.48 -0.47 -10.86
C GLU A 287 1.55 -0.13 -9.70
N GLN A 288 0.26 -0.43 -9.80
CA GLN A 288 -0.69 -0.32 -8.70
C GLN A 288 -0.35 -1.29 -7.58
N LEU A 289 -0.01 -2.54 -7.92
CA LEU A 289 0.46 -3.53 -6.94
C LEU A 289 1.75 -3.07 -6.26
N ASN A 290 2.73 -2.56 -7.01
CA ASN A 290 3.95 -2.00 -6.43
C ASN A 290 3.67 -0.83 -5.48
N LEU A 291 2.63 -0.04 -5.74
CA LEU A 291 2.20 1.03 -4.84
C LEU A 291 1.67 0.47 -3.51
N ILE A 292 0.87 -0.61 -3.56
CA ILE A 292 0.37 -1.32 -2.37
C ILE A 292 1.52 -2.02 -1.64
N LYS A 293 2.43 -2.69 -2.35
CA LYS A 293 3.53 -3.52 -1.79
C LYS A 293 4.48 -2.72 -0.90
N ARG A 294 4.56 -1.41 -1.11
CA ARG A 294 5.33 -0.47 -0.26
C ARG A 294 4.74 -0.33 1.16
N LEU A 295 3.48 -0.71 1.35
CA LEU A 295 2.74 -0.53 2.60
C LEU A 295 2.39 -1.86 3.26
N THR A 296 1.98 -2.87 2.48
CA THR A 296 1.57 -4.19 2.97
C THR A 296 1.69 -5.24 1.87
N GLN A 297 1.80 -6.51 2.25
CA GLN A 297 1.72 -7.65 1.35
C GLN A 297 0.36 -8.37 1.43
N ASN A 298 -0.57 -7.91 2.25
CA ASN A 298 -1.88 -8.55 2.42
C ASN A 298 -2.96 -7.74 1.72
N ILE A 299 -3.69 -8.38 0.80
CA ILE A 299 -4.81 -7.77 0.06
C ILE A 299 -6.08 -8.56 0.32
N VAL A 300 -7.14 -7.87 0.75
CA VAL A 300 -8.51 -8.36 0.68
C VAL A 300 -9.14 -7.79 -0.59
N MET A 301 -9.38 -8.64 -1.58
CA MET A 301 -10.08 -8.24 -2.80
C MET A 301 -11.58 -8.46 -2.65
N ALA A 302 -12.37 -7.50 -3.11
CA ALA A 302 -13.80 -7.61 -3.21
C ALA A 302 -14.26 -7.16 -4.58
N PHE A 303 -14.92 -8.07 -5.29
CA PHE A 303 -15.42 -7.87 -6.64
C PHE A 303 -16.94 -7.88 -6.63
N ASP A 304 -17.52 -7.22 -7.62
CA ASP A 304 -18.98 -7.14 -7.74
C ASP A 304 -19.56 -8.55 -8.00
N LYS A 305 -20.81 -8.78 -7.58
CA LYS A 305 -21.47 -10.11 -7.67
C LYS A 305 -21.76 -10.61 -9.09
N ASP A 306 -21.40 -9.87 -10.14
CA ASP A 306 -21.74 -10.27 -11.51
C ASP A 306 -20.78 -11.32 -12.09
N ALA A 307 -21.20 -11.98 -13.17
CA ALA A 307 -20.40 -13.02 -13.83
C ALA A 307 -19.07 -12.48 -14.40
N ALA A 308 -18.95 -11.15 -14.57
CA ALA A 308 -17.70 -10.50 -14.94
C ALA A 308 -16.75 -10.38 -13.75
N GLY A 309 -17.28 -10.20 -12.54
CA GLY A 309 -16.55 -10.15 -11.26
C GLY A 309 -15.66 -11.36 -11.04
N ILE A 310 -16.14 -12.59 -11.22
CA ILE A 310 -15.32 -13.81 -10.99
C ILE A 310 -14.18 -13.94 -12.02
N GLY A 311 -14.43 -13.63 -13.30
CA GLY A 311 -13.42 -13.75 -14.37
C GLY A 311 -12.42 -12.57 -14.42
N ALA A 312 -12.83 -11.37 -14.04
CA ALA A 312 -11.94 -10.23 -13.87
C ALA A 312 -11.14 -10.33 -12.57
N ALA A 313 -11.77 -10.84 -11.50
CA ALA A 313 -11.11 -11.22 -10.26
C ALA A 313 -9.96 -12.16 -10.52
N SER A 314 -10.16 -13.18 -11.37
CA SER A 314 -9.13 -14.20 -11.56
C SER A 314 -7.81 -13.64 -12.06
N ARG A 315 -7.85 -12.73 -13.05
CA ARG A 315 -6.65 -12.07 -13.58
C ARG A 315 -5.98 -11.13 -12.58
N GLY A 316 -6.78 -10.38 -11.79
CA GLY A 316 -6.25 -9.50 -10.75
C GLY A 316 -5.58 -10.28 -9.62
N ILE A 317 -6.18 -11.41 -9.24
CA ILE A 317 -5.68 -12.35 -8.23
C ILE A 317 -4.37 -13.00 -8.72
N GLU A 318 -4.34 -13.56 -9.94
CA GLU A 318 -3.13 -14.12 -10.56
C GLU A 318 -1.99 -13.11 -10.56
N LEU A 319 -2.25 -11.89 -11.04
CA LEU A 319 -1.25 -10.83 -11.11
C LEU A 319 -0.72 -10.46 -9.71
N ALA A 320 -1.61 -10.32 -8.74
CA ALA A 320 -1.21 -10.01 -7.37
C ALA A 320 -0.37 -11.15 -6.75
N PHE A 321 -0.70 -12.41 -7.05
CA PHE A 321 0.10 -13.55 -6.61
C PHE A 321 1.48 -13.61 -7.24
N GLU A 322 1.60 -13.36 -8.55
CA GLU A 322 2.90 -13.25 -9.22
C GLU A 322 3.78 -12.15 -8.61
N ASN A 323 3.14 -11.12 -8.05
CA ASN A 323 3.77 -10.02 -7.34
C ASN A 323 3.96 -10.30 -5.84
N GLY A 324 3.70 -11.52 -5.36
CA GLY A 324 4.00 -11.97 -4.00
C GLY A 324 3.11 -11.40 -2.91
N PHE A 325 1.82 -11.26 -3.19
CA PHE A 325 0.81 -10.86 -2.21
C PHE A 325 0.13 -12.07 -1.57
N ASP A 326 -0.19 -11.95 -0.29
CA ASP A 326 -1.19 -12.77 0.38
C ASP A 326 -2.59 -12.21 0.05
N ILE A 327 -3.48 -13.06 -0.47
CA ILE A 327 -4.76 -12.61 -1.04
C ILE A 327 -5.91 -13.33 -0.36
N LYS A 328 -6.85 -12.53 0.15
CA LYS A 328 -8.14 -12.97 0.64
C LYS A 328 -9.26 -12.37 -0.22
N ILE A 329 -10.39 -13.07 -0.28
CA ILE A 329 -11.58 -12.69 -1.02
C ILE A 329 -12.68 -12.39 -0.01
N ALA A 330 -13.14 -11.14 0.00
CA ALA A 330 -14.34 -10.74 0.73
C ALA A 330 -15.53 -10.86 -0.22
N LEU A 331 -16.48 -11.72 0.12
CA LEU A 331 -17.72 -11.86 -0.63
C LEU A 331 -18.66 -10.72 -0.25
N VAL A 332 -19.17 -10.00 -1.25
CA VAL A 332 -20.19 -8.97 -1.04
C VAL A 332 -21.43 -9.64 -0.45
N PRO A 333 -21.88 -9.31 0.77
CA PRO A 333 -23.00 -10.03 1.39
C PRO A 333 -24.35 -9.59 0.83
N LEU A 334 -24.56 -8.27 0.65
CA LEU A 334 -25.84 -7.68 0.27
C LEU A 334 -25.72 -6.82 -0.99
N GLY A 335 -26.80 -6.66 -1.76
CA GLY A 335 -26.76 -5.90 -3.00
C GLY A 335 -25.77 -6.44 -4.04
N LYS A 336 -25.27 -5.55 -4.90
CA LYS A 336 -24.39 -5.88 -6.03
C LYS A 336 -22.91 -5.62 -5.77
N ASP A 337 -22.63 -4.55 -5.03
CA ASP A 337 -21.31 -4.00 -4.77
C ASP A 337 -21.16 -3.66 -3.26
N PRO A 338 -19.94 -3.40 -2.76
CA PRO A 338 -19.74 -2.97 -1.38
C PRO A 338 -20.55 -1.72 -1.00
N ALA A 339 -20.70 -0.75 -1.91
CA ALA A 339 -21.49 0.45 -1.64
C ALA A 339 -22.97 0.14 -1.34
N ASP A 340 -23.59 -0.77 -2.08
CA ASP A 340 -24.96 -1.24 -1.86
C ASP A 340 -25.05 -2.01 -0.53
N THR A 341 -24.08 -2.90 -0.22
CA THR A 341 -24.01 -3.56 1.10
C THR A 341 -24.00 -2.53 2.22
N ILE A 342 -23.11 -1.55 2.17
CA ILE A 342 -22.92 -0.59 3.26
C ILE A 342 -24.15 0.30 3.44
N LYS A 343 -24.82 0.65 2.34
CA LYS A 343 -26.06 1.41 2.37
C LYS A 343 -27.17 0.64 3.09
N GLU A 344 -27.26 -0.67 2.88
CA GLU A 344 -28.23 -1.53 3.55
C GLU A 344 -27.83 -1.83 5.00
N ASP A 345 -26.59 -2.30 5.22
CA ASP A 345 -26.02 -2.60 6.53
C ASP A 345 -24.47 -2.54 6.50
N ALA A 346 -23.93 -1.49 7.13
CA ALA A 346 -22.48 -1.30 7.23
C ALA A 346 -21.76 -2.40 8.05
N SER A 347 -22.43 -3.04 9.02
CA SER A 347 -21.79 -4.08 9.84
C SER A 347 -21.52 -5.33 8.98
N LYS A 348 -22.42 -5.64 8.04
CA LYS A 348 -22.26 -6.76 7.11
C LYS A 348 -21.02 -6.61 6.23
N TRP A 349 -20.73 -5.39 5.79
CA TRP A 349 -19.51 -5.15 5.03
C TRP A 349 -18.25 -5.38 5.87
N LYS A 350 -18.25 -4.89 7.12
CA LYS A 350 -17.14 -5.10 8.05
C LYS A 350 -16.94 -6.58 8.37
N GLU A 351 -18.02 -7.32 8.62
CA GLU A 351 -18.00 -8.77 8.82
C GLU A 351 -17.43 -9.50 7.60
N ALA A 352 -17.81 -9.10 6.39
CA ALA A 352 -17.31 -9.69 5.15
C ALA A 352 -15.80 -9.48 4.93
N VAL A 353 -15.29 -8.29 5.25
CA VAL A 353 -13.85 -7.99 5.16
C VAL A 353 -13.05 -8.77 6.20
N LEU A 354 -13.54 -8.85 7.45
CA LEU A 354 -12.86 -9.59 8.53
C LEU A 354 -12.94 -11.10 8.34
N GLY A 355 -14.06 -11.61 7.80
CA GLY A 355 -14.29 -13.00 7.46
C GLY A 355 -13.80 -13.40 6.07
N ALA A 356 -12.99 -12.56 5.41
CA ALA A 356 -12.50 -12.84 4.06
C ALA A 356 -11.72 -14.16 4.02
N VAL A 357 -12.03 -14.98 3.01
CA VAL A 357 -11.44 -16.32 2.84
C VAL A 357 -10.18 -16.23 1.99
N HIS A 358 -9.18 -17.07 2.24
CA HIS A 358 -8.00 -17.07 1.40
C HIS A 358 -8.37 -17.42 -0.05
N ALA A 359 -7.73 -16.77 -1.03
CA ALA A 359 -8.12 -16.91 -2.44
C ALA A 359 -7.99 -18.36 -2.96
N ILE A 360 -7.06 -19.16 -2.42
CA ILE A 360 -7.02 -20.61 -2.69
C ILE A 360 -8.30 -21.30 -2.21
N ASP A 361 -8.69 -21.07 -0.96
CA ASP A 361 -9.87 -21.72 -0.36
C ASP A 361 -11.13 -21.33 -1.15
N PHE A 362 -11.20 -20.06 -1.57
CA PHE A 362 -12.23 -19.58 -2.47
C PHE A 362 -12.24 -20.36 -3.80
N TYR A 363 -11.12 -20.47 -4.50
CA TYR A 363 -11.06 -21.21 -5.76
C TYR A 363 -11.40 -22.69 -5.62
N LEU A 364 -10.96 -23.34 -4.55
CA LEU A 364 -11.29 -24.74 -4.27
C LEU A 364 -12.76 -24.93 -3.93
N SER A 365 -13.42 -23.92 -3.36
CA SER A 365 -14.87 -23.95 -3.13
C SER A 365 -15.70 -23.75 -4.41
N VAL A 366 -15.17 -22.97 -5.36
CA VAL A 366 -15.84 -22.63 -6.62
C VAL A 366 -15.62 -23.69 -7.70
N TYR A 367 -14.39 -24.21 -7.81
CA TYR A 367 -14.01 -25.19 -8.83
C TYR A 367 -13.93 -26.59 -8.26
N GLN A 368 -14.72 -27.50 -8.83
CA GLN A 368 -14.74 -28.92 -8.44
C GLN A 368 -14.04 -29.83 -9.45
N ASP A 369 -13.73 -29.33 -10.65
CA ASP A 369 -13.09 -30.10 -11.72
C ASP A 369 -11.58 -29.84 -11.82
N ARG A 370 -10.84 -30.91 -12.17
CA ARG A 370 -9.38 -30.92 -12.22
C ARG A 370 -8.79 -29.87 -13.17
N LYS A 371 -9.40 -29.62 -14.33
CA LYS A 371 -8.87 -28.67 -15.33
C LYS A 371 -8.96 -27.23 -14.82
N SER A 372 -10.04 -26.88 -14.13
CA SER A 372 -10.21 -25.54 -13.55
C SER A 372 -9.27 -25.31 -12.36
N ILE A 373 -9.01 -26.34 -11.54
CA ILE A 373 -8.01 -26.25 -10.47
C ILE A 373 -6.60 -26.12 -11.06
N GLU A 374 -6.25 -26.93 -12.07
CA GLU A 374 -4.96 -26.84 -12.75
C GLU A 374 -4.71 -25.46 -13.36
N LYS A 375 -5.74 -24.85 -13.95
CA LYS A 375 -5.62 -23.54 -14.58
C LYS A 375 -5.50 -22.39 -13.58
N ASN A 376 -6.27 -22.40 -12.49
CA ASN A 376 -6.44 -21.22 -11.62
C ASN A 376 -5.69 -21.34 -10.27
N VAL A 377 -5.30 -22.55 -9.85
CA VAL A 377 -4.64 -22.80 -8.55
C VAL A 377 -3.18 -23.20 -8.70
N LEU A 378 -2.79 -23.95 -9.74
CA LEU A 378 -1.38 -24.34 -9.92
C LEU A 378 -0.43 -23.15 -10.18
N PRO A 379 -0.78 -22.13 -11.00
CA PRO A 379 0.08 -20.95 -11.16
C PRO A 379 0.38 -20.24 -9.84
N TYR A 380 -0.57 -20.28 -8.89
CA TYR A 380 -0.37 -19.76 -7.54
C TYR A 380 0.69 -20.58 -6.76
N ILE A 381 0.58 -21.91 -6.78
CA ILE A 381 1.57 -22.78 -6.13
C ILE A 381 2.96 -22.52 -6.73
N GLU A 382 3.05 -22.32 -8.04
CA GLU A 382 4.30 -21.95 -8.71
C GLU A 382 4.81 -20.55 -8.35
N ALA A 383 3.95 -19.54 -8.21
CA ALA A 383 4.35 -18.19 -7.81
C ALA A 383 4.90 -18.17 -6.37
N VAL A 384 4.19 -18.80 -5.42
CA VAL A 384 4.66 -18.98 -4.03
C VAL A 384 5.97 -19.74 -4.00
N TRP A 385 6.10 -20.78 -4.83
CA TRP A 385 7.31 -21.56 -4.98
C TRP A 385 8.51 -20.74 -5.47
N GLU A 386 8.32 -19.90 -6.49
CA GLU A 386 9.36 -18.99 -6.98
C GLU A 386 9.73 -17.91 -5.97
N GLU A 387 8.78 -17.41 -5.17
CA GLU A 387 9.08 -16.46 -4.11
C GLU A 387 9.88 -17.10 -2.96
N ILE A 388 9.51 -18.32 -2.54
CA ILE A 388 10.29 -19.13 -1.59
C ILE A 388 11.72 -19.36 -2.11
N LYS A 389 11.89 -19.67 -3.41
CA LYS A 389 13.22 -19.78 -4.04
C LYS A 389 13.99 -18.45 -4.03
N LYS A 390 13.34 -17.33 -4.30
CA LYS A 390 13.98 -15.99 -4.27
C LYS A 390 14.44 -15.62 -2.86
N ILE A 391 13.67 -15.96 -1.83
CA ILE A 391 14.06 -15.79 -0.42
C ILE A 391 15.34 -16.59 -0.13
N LYS A 392 15.43 -17.85 -0.60
CA LYS A 392 16.67 -18.64 -0.50
C LYS A 392 17.85 -18.02 -1.24
N LYS A 393 17.64 -17.50 -2.45
CA LYS A 393 18.71 -16.88 -3.27
C LYS A 393 19.24 -15.57 -2.66
N ASN A 394 18.37 -14.75 -2.08
CA ASN A 394 18.72 -13.48 -1.44
C ASN A 394 19.40 -13.66 -0.07
N SER A 395 19.15 -14.79 0.62
CA SER A 395 19.95 -15.18 1.79
C SER A 395 21.39 -15.61 1.42
N GLY A 396 21.62 -15.98 0.15
CA GLY A 396 22.94 -16.31 -0.39
C GLY A 396 23.76 -15.12 -0.92
N SER A 397 23.10 -14.08 -1.46
CA SER A 397 23.75 -13.01 -2.24
C SER A 397 24.23 -11.79 -1.45
N ARG A 398 23.80 -11.59 -0.20
CA ARG A 398 24.33 -10.50 0.66
C ARG A 398 25.78 -10.70 1.14
N ALA A 399 26.42 -11.82 0.83
CA ALA A 399 27.78 -12.14 1.29
C ALA A 399 28.92 -11.76 0.32
N GLN A 400 28.64 -11.17 -0.85
CA GLN A 400 29.67 -10.85 -1.86
C GLN A 400 29.97 -9.35 -2.05
N ALA A 401 29.37 -8.46 -1.27
CA ALA A 401 29.58 -7.01 -1.38
C ALA A 401 30.20 -6.38 -0.11
N ALA A 402 31.22 -7.01 0.45
CA ALA A 402 32.10 -6.39 1.44
C ALA A 402 33.53 -6.88 1.19
N GLY A 403 34.23 -6.18 0.29
CA GLY A 403 35.67 -6.35 0.11
C GLY A 403 36.43 -5.73 1.27
N GLY A 404 37.46 -6.44 1.75
CA GLY A 404 38.59 -5.85 2.48
C GLY A 404 38.72 -6.23 3.95
N ARG A 405 39.20 -7.45 4.23
CA ARG A 405 40.39 -7.75 5.06
C ARG A 405 40.54 -9.27 5.23
N ASN A 406 41.72 -9.79 4.90
CA ASN A 406 42.11 -11.17 5.13
C ASN A 406 42.10 -11.47 6.65
N ILE A 407 41.12 -12.24 7.09
CA ILE A 407 41.16 -12.99 8.33
C ILE A 407 40.91 -14.46 7.92
N PRO A 408 41.79 -15.41 8.27
CA PRO A 408 41.57 -16.80 7.93
C PRO A 408 40.41 -17.33 8.78
N THR A 409 39.23 -17.48 8.18
CA THR A 409 38.11 -18.14 8.83
C THR A 409 37.85 -19.46 8.13
N GLU A 410 38.06 -20.54 8.88
CA GLU A 410 37.62 -21.88 8.56
C GLU A 410 36.18 -21.85 8.02
N SER A 411 35.95 -22.59 6.95
CA SER A 411 34.67 -22.69 6.27
C SER A 411 33.65 -23.42 7.14
N HIS A 412 32.91 -22.69 7.98
CA HIS A 412 31.71 -23.24 8.59
C HIS A 412 30.52 -23.14 7.60
N PRO A 413 29.69 -24.19 7.47
CA PRO A 413 28.51 -24.15 6.62
C PRO A 413 27.56 -23.03 7.09
N LYS A 414 27.07 -22.22 6.14
CA LYS A 414 26.12 -21.13 6.42
C LYS A 414 24.86 -21.69 7.08
N LYS A 415 24.56 -21.26 8.31
CA LYS A 415 23.33 -21.63 9.04
C LYS A 415 22.10 -20.98 8.39
N THR A 416 20.98 -21.71 8.30
CA THR A 416 19.69 -21.19 7.82
C THR A 416 19.08 -20.23 8.85
N ARG A 417 18.10 -19.39 8.45
CA ARG A 417 17.36 -18.52 9.39
C ARG A 417 16.77 -19.31 10.55
N ARG A 418 16.13 -20.44 10.25
CA ARG A 418 15.60 -21.39 11.25
C ARG A 418 16.69 -21.83 12.22
N ASN A 419 17.87 -22.22 11.73
CA ASN A 419 18.99 -22.63 12.60
C ASN A 419 19.47 -21.48 13.50
N LEU A 420 19.50 -20.25 12.99
CA LEU A 420 19.87 -19.07 13.80
C LEU A 420 18.83 -18.79 14.89
N LEU A 421 17.53 -18.94 14.59
CA LEU A 421 16.47 -18.79 15.59
C LEU A 421 16.53 -19.92 16.63
N MET A 422 16.80 -21.16 16.20
CA MET A 422 17.02 -22.29 17.10
C MET A 422 18.21 -22.03 18.04
N ASP A 423 19.33 -21.50 17.52
CA ASP A 423 20.50 -21.15 18.33
C ASP A 423 20.19 -20.04 19.34
N ARG A 424 19.40 -19.03 18.94
CA ARG A 424 18.92 -17.98 19.86
C ARG A 424 18.05 -18.56 20.97
N LEU A 425 17.11 -19.44 20.62
CA LEU A 425 16.26 -20.10 21.60
C LEU A 425 17.08 -20.96 22.57
N LYS A 426 18.06 -21.73 22.06
CA LYS A 426 18.99 -22.50 22.89
C LYS A 426 19.78 -21.60 23.84
N GLY A 427 20.30 -20.49 23.36
CA GLY A 427 20.99 -19.50 24.19
C GLY A 427 20.09 -18.92 25.28
N PHE A 428 18.84 -18.59 24.93
CA PHE A 428 17.84 -18.09 25.86
C PHE A 428 17.54 -19.11 26.96
N ILE A 429 17.35 -20.38 26.58
CA ILE A 429 17.11 -21.49 27.51
C ILE A 429 18.26 -21.64 28.51
N ILE A 430 19.52 -21.55 28.07
CA ILE A 430 20.70 -21.69 28.96
C ILE A 430 20.81 -20.47 29.88
N TRP A 431 20.66 -19.27 29.32
CA TRP A 431 20.77 -18.02 30.08
C TRP A 431 19.73 -17.95 31.20
N GLN A 432 18.53 -18.51 30.96
CA GLN A 432 17.43 -18.54 31.92
C GLN A 432 17.23 -19.90 32.61
N ASP A 433 18.22 -20.78 32.64
CA ASP A 433 18.11 -22.13 33.24
C ASP A 433 17.74 -22.10 34.73
N LYS A 434 18.07 -21.01 35.43
CA LYS A 434 17.75 -20.78 36.85
C LYS A 434 16.62 -19.77 37.09
N THR A 435 15.79 -19.49 36.08
CA THR A 435 14.68 -18.54 36.23
C THR A 435 13.65 -18.99 37.27
N GLU A 436 13.12 -18.04 38.04
CA GLU A 436 12.00 -18.28 38.98
C GLU A 436 10.63 -18.14 38.30
N ASP A 437 10.60 -17.67 37.05
CA ASP A 437 9.38 -17.54 36.24
C ASP A 437 8.90 -18.93 35.79
N LYS A 438 7.77 -19.38 36.35
CA LYS A 438 7.18 -20.70 36.07
C LYS A 438 6.69 -20.82 34.63
N GLU A 439 6.09 -19.77 34.07
CA GLU A 439 5.53 -19.81 32.72
C GLU A 439 6.66 -19.90 31.68
N LEU A 440 7.75 -19.15 31.92
CA LEU A 440 8.93 -19.20 31.07
C LEU A 440 9.61 -20.57 31.14
N LYS A 441 9.69 -21.17 32.33
CA LYS A 441 10.25 -22.51 32.53
C LYS A 441 9.44 -23.58 31.80
N GLU A 442 8.12 -23.56 31.95
CA GLU A 442 7.21 -24.49 31.23
C GLU A 442 7.32 -24.34 29.72
N LEU A 443 7.42 -23.09 29.21
CA LEU A 443 7.61 -22.82 27.79
C LEU A 443 8.91 -23.41 27.25
N PHE A 444 10.01 -23.26 28.00
CA PHE A 444 11.31 -23.81 27.59
C PHE A 444 11.36 -25.34 27.65
N ASP A 445 10.78 -25.95 28.67
CA ASP A 445 10.71 -27.42 28.74
C ASP A 445 9.87 -27.99 27.61
N LYS A 446 8.76 -27.32 27.26
CA LYS A 446 7.97 -27.67 26.07
C LYS A 446 8.81 -27.51 24.79
N ALA A 447 9.50 -26.39 24.60
CA ALA A 447 10.30 -26.12 23.41
C ALA A 447 11.48 -27.09 23.23
N LYS A 448 12.15 -27.50 24.33
CA LYS A 448 13.20 -28.53 24.31
C LYS A 448 12.67 -29.84 23.71
N ASN A 449 11.46 -30.24 24.10
CA ASN A 449 10.79 -31.43 23.58
C ASN A 449 10.33 -31.24 22.13
N ASP A 450 9.61 -30.16 21.83
CA ASP A 450 9.02 -29.90 20.51
C ASP A 450 10.08 -29.78 19.39
N PHE A 451 11.26 -29.25 19.72
CA PHE A 451 12.37 -29.09 18.78
C PHE A 451 13.48 -30.13 18.93
N ASN A 452 13.32 -31.09 19.86
CA ASN A 452 14.24 -32.21 20.09
C ASN A 452 15.71 -31.76 20.28
N PHE A 453 15.93 -30.76 21.14
CA PHE A 453 17.27 -30.29 21.48
C PHE A 453 18.02 -31.30 22.36
N LYS A 454 19.30 -31.50 22.08
CA LYS A 454 20.19 -32.39 22.85
C LYS A 454 21.11 -31.59 23.76
N GLU A 455 21.70 -32.21 24.79
CA GLU A 455 22.65 -31.51 25.67
C GLU A 455 23.84 -30.89 24.91
N GLU A 456 24.33 -31.57 23.87
CA GLU A 456 25.41 -31.08 23.00
C GLU A 456 25.07 -29.82 22.18
N ASP A 457 23.78 -29.49 22.05
CA ASP A 457 23.32 -28.29 21.36
C ASP A 457 23.52 -27.01 22.17
N PHE A 458 23.68 -27.13 23.49
CA PHE A 458 23.70 -26.01 24.41
C PHE A 458 25.14 -25.55 24.67
N LYS A 459 25.51 -24.42 24.06
CA LYS A 459 26.85 -23.82 24.20
C LYS A 459 26.79 -22.56 25.05
N GLU A 460 27.72 -22.43 25.98
CA GLU A 460 27.82 -21.27 26.88
C GLU A 460 27.94 -19.94 26.12
N SER A 461 28.58 -19.95 24.94
CA SER A 461 28.65 -18.78 24.06
C SER A 461 27.29 -18.28 23.56
N LEU A 462 26.28 -19.14 23.46
CA LEU A 462 24.91 -18.76 23.08
C LEU A 462 24.17 -18.08 24.24
N ALA A 463 24.50 -18.42 25.49
CA ALA A 463 23.90 -17.81 26.67
C ALA A 463 24.30 -16.33 26.78
N LEU A 464 25.58 -16.02 26.56
CA LEU A 464 26.09 -14.64 26.53
C LEU A 464 25.43 -13.81 25.43
N GLU A 465 25.20 -14.39 24.25
CA GLU A 465 24.50 -13.72 23.14
C GLU A 465 23.05 -13.41 23.51
N ALA A 466 22.35 -14.36 24.16
CA ALA A 466 20.98 -14.15 24.62
C ALA A 466 20.90 -13.05 25.70
N GLU A 467 21.83 -13.03 26.65
CA GLU A 467 21.89 -11.99 27.68
C GLU A 467 22.05 -10.59 27.06
N LEU A 468 22.97 -10.43 26.10
CA LEU A 468 23.19 -9.15 25.42
C LEU A 468 21.96 -8.69 24.62
N LEU A 469 21.19 -9.62 24.06
CA LEU A 469 20.04 -9.31 23.23
C LEU A 469 18.76 -9.03 24.03
N TYR A 470 18.54 -9.75 25.14
CA TYR A 470 17.24 -9.81 25.80
C TYR A 470 17.23 -9.27 27.24
N SER A 471 18.39 -8.96 27.83
CA SER A 471 18.46 -8.40 29.21
C SER A 471 17.68 -7.10 29.40
N GLY A 472 17.45 -6.33 28.34
CA GLY A 472 16.65 -5.09 28.35
C GLY A 472 15.19 -5.25 27.96
N SER A 473 14.71 -6.47 27.70
CA SER A 473 13.32 -6.70 27.26
C SER A 473 12.33 -6.56 28.41
N GLU A 474 11.17 -5.95 28.15
CA GLU A 474 10.09 -5.75 29.14
C GLU A 474 9.48 -7.08 29.63
N SER A 475 9.50 -8.13 28.79
CA SER A 475 9.01 -9.47 29.13
C SER A 475 9.82 -10.53 28.37
N LEU A 476 10.60 -11.32 29.11
CA LEU A 476 11.37 -12.44 28.55
C LEU A 476 10.45 -13.54 27.99
N LEU A 477 9.28 -13.75 28.61
CA LEU A 477 8.26 -14.67 28.14
C LEU A 477 7.74 -14.30 26.75
N THR A 478 7.46 -13.02 26.52
CA THR A 478 6.96 -12.55 25.21
C THR A 478 8.01 -12.74 24.12
N GLU A 479 9.29 -12.47 24.42
CA GLU A 479 10.40 -12.68 23.48
C GLU A 479 10.59 -14.16 23.14
N ALA A 480 10.57 -15.03 24.16
CA ALA A 480 10.67 -16.48 23.97
C ALA A 480 9.52 -17.03 23.11
N GLN A 481 8.29 -16.60 23.37
CA GLN A 481 7.11 -16.96 22.58
C GLN A 481 7.24 -16.49 21.12
N ALA A 482 7.73 -15.26 20.90
CA ALA A 482 7.93 -14.73 19.55
C ALA A 482 8.97 -15.55 18.76
N ILE A 483 10.09 -15.93 19.39
CA ILE A 483 11.13 -16.76 18.76
C ILE A 483 10.57 -18.14 18.41
N ILE A 484 9.88 -18.80 19.35
CA ILE A 484 9.26 -20.12 19.15
C ILE A 484 8.26 -20.06 17.99
N LYS A 485 7.40 -19.05 17.97
CA LYS A 485 6.41 -18.85 16.91
C LYS A 485 7.04 -18.69 15.53
N GLU A 486 8.13 -17.92 15.43
CA GLU A 486 8.87 -17.76 14.17
C GLU A 486 9.57 -19.05 13.73
N ILE A 487 10.10 -19.83 14.68
CA ILE A 487 10.63 -21.17 14.40
C ILE A 487 9.50 -22.06 13.87
N GLU A 488 8.34 -22.14 14.52
CA GLU A 488 7.23 -22.97 14.07
C GLU A 488 6.77 -22.59 12.66
N LYS A 489 6.65 -21.29 12.37
CA LYS A 489 6.36 -20.76 11.03
C LYS A 489 7.35 -21.26 9.99
N ASP A 490 8.65 -21.15 10.27
CA ASP A 490 9.70 -21.61 9.35
C ASP A 490 9.62 -23.14 9.13
N GLY A 491 9.27 -23.90 10.17
CA GLY A 491 9.14 -25.37 10.08
C GLY A 491 7.92 -25.80 9.26
N ILE A 492 6.80 -25.09 9.40
CA ILE A 492 5.62 -25.33 8.56
C ILE A 492 5.94 -24.97 7.10
N LYS A 493 6.65 -23.87 6.85
CA LYS A 493 7.09 -23.49 5.50
C LYS A 493 8.00 -24.54 4.86
N GLU A 494 8.95 -25.12 5.62
CA GLU A 494 9.79 -26.21 5.13
C GLU A 494 8.96 -27.46 4.77
N LYS A 495 8.00 -27.83 5.62
CA LYS A 495 7.09 -28.96 5.35
C LYS A 495 6.20 -28.69 4.12
N LEU A 496 5.68 -27.47 3.97
CA LEU A 496 4.94 -27.06 2.79
C LEU A 496 5.79 -27.20 1.52
N GLU A 497 7.06 -26.79 1.60
CA GLU A 497 8.01 -26.93 0.49
C GLU A 497 8.23 -28.41 0.11
N GLU A 498 8.43 -29.28 1.09
CA GLU A 498 8.60 -30.71 0.84
C GLU A 498 7.35 -31.36 0.26
N THR A 499 6.17 -31.04 0.80
CA THR A 499 4.89 -31.53 0.30
C THR A 499 4.65 -31.06 -1.14
N ALA A 500 4.95 -29.79 -1.45
CA ALA A 500 4.87 -29.26 -2.82
C ALA A 500 5.82 -29.99 -3.78
N LYS A 501 7.06 -30.32 -3.37
CA LYS A 501 7.99 -31.13 -4.19
C LYS A 501 7.41 -32.51 -4.51
N LYS A 502 6.78 -33.15 -3.53
CA LYS A 502 6.18 -34.48 -3.69
C LYS A 502 4.99 -34.45 -4.65
N ILE A 503 4.11 -33.46 -4.50
CA ILE A 503 2.99 -33.20 -5.42
C ILE A 503 3.52 -33.06 -6.85
N LYS A 504 4.51 -32.17 -7.06
CA LYS A 504 5.09 -31.94 -8.40
C LYS A 504 5.74 -33.19 -9.01
N LYS A 505 6.39 -34.01 -8.19
CA LYS A 505 7.04 -35.24 -8.65
C LYS A 505 6.01 -36.25 -9.18
N ILE A 506 4.92 -36.44 -8.45
CA ILE A 506 3.80 -37.33 -8.84
C ILE A 506 3.14 -36.81 -10.13
N GLU A 507 2.91 -35.50 -10.23
CA GLU A 507 2.32 -34.89 -11.43
C GLU A 507 3.17 -35.09 -12.70
N LEU A 508 4.50 -35.05 -12.57
CA LEU A 508 5.41 -35.29 -13.70
C LEU A 508 5.42 -36.74 -14.19
N GLN A 509 5.05 -37.70 -13.33
CA GLN A 509 5.08 -39.13 -13.64
C GLN A 509 3.83 -39.63 -14.39
N LYS A 510 2.76 -38.82 -14.46
CA LYS A 510 1.51 -39.08 -15.24
C LYS A 510 0.96 -40.51 -15.10
N SER A 511 1.05 -41.11 -13.91
CA SER A 511 0.51 -42.45 -13.67
C SER A 511 -0.86 -42.37 -12.98
N ASP A 512 -1.84 -43.12 -13.49
CA ASP A 512 -3.21 -43.14 -12.92
C ASP A 512 -3.27 -43.82 -11.53
N GLY A 513 -2.21 -44.53 -11.13
CA GLY A 513 -2.11 -45.25 -9.85
C GLY A 513 -1.78 -44.38 -8.62
N GLU A 514 -1.45 -43.10 -8.80
CA GLU A 514 -1.00 -42.23 -7.70
C GLU A 514 -2.06 -41.19 -7.26
N LYS A 515 -3.31 -41.36 -7.71
CA LYS A 515 -4.42 -40.44 -7.44
C LYS A 515 -4.75 -40.29 -5.96
N GLU A 516 -4.70 -41.38 -5.20
CA GLU A 516 -4.97 -41.37 -3.77
C GLU A 516 -3.86 -40.65 -2.98
N GLU A 517 -2.59 -40.88 -3.36
CA GLU A 517 -1.44 -40.22 -2.74
C GLU A 517 -1.40 -38.72 -3.05
N LEU A 518 -1.75 -38.32 -4.27
CA LEU A 518 -1.87 -36.91 -4.65
C LEU A 518 -2.94 -36.20 -3.81
N ASN A 519 -4.13 -36.78 -3.67
CA ASN A 519 -5.20 -36.23 -2.85
C ASN A 519 -4.79 -36.11 -1.37
N ARG A 520 -4.07 -37.13 -0.86
CA ARG A 520 -3.52 -37.11 0.50
C ARG A 520 -2.53 -35.96 0.68
N LEU A 521 -1.58 -35.78 -0.23
CA LEU A 521 -0.58 -34.71 -0.17
C LEU A 521 -1.20 -33.32 -0.30
N ILE A 522 -2.25 -33.15 -1.12
CA ILE A 522 -3.01 -31.90 -1.20
C ILE A 522 -3.71 -31.60 0.14
N GLY A 523 -4.34 -32.61 0.77
CA GLY A 523 -4.93 -32.46 2.11
C GLY A 523 -3.91 -32.12 3.20
N ASP A 524 -2.73 -32.75 3.16
CA ASP A 524 -1.61 -32.45 4.04
C ASP A 524 -1.13 -30.99 3.85
N PHE A 525 -1.03 -30.54 2.59
CA PHE A 525 -0.65 -29.17 2.23
C PHE A 525 -1.65 -28.13 2.77
N GLN A 526 -2.96 -28.39 2.60
CA GLN A 526 -4.03 -27.55 3.14
C GLN A 526 -3.96 -27.45 4.68
N THR A 527 -3.75 -28.58 5.35
CA THR A 527 -3.64 -28.63 6.80
C THR A 527 -2.46 -27.81 7.30
N LEU A 528 -1.31 -27.88 6.61
CA LEU A 528 -0.13 -27.08 6.93
C LEU A 528 -0.37 -25.59 6.69
N MET A 529 -1.01 -25.20 5.58
CA MET A 529 -1.38 -23.80 5.31
C MET A 529 -2.31 -23.24 6.39
N LYS A 530 -3.32 -24.01 6.80
CA LYS A 530 -4.24 -23.60 7.87
C LYS A 530 -3.51 -23.37 9.19
N LYS A 531 -2.58 -24.25 9.56
CA LYS A 531 -1.72 -24.09 10.74
C LYS A 531 -0.83 -22.85 10.63
N LEU A 532 -0.25 -22.59 9.46
CA LEU A 532 0.58 -21.40 9.23
C LEU A 532 -0.20 -20.11 9.44
N ASN A 533 -1.47 -20.08 9.01
CA ASN A 533 -2.35 -18.90 9.13
C ASN A 533 -2.90 -18.69 10.55
N GLN A 534 -2.92 -19.73 11.39
CA GLN A 534 -3.33 -19.64 12.79
C GLN A 534 -2.22 -19.12 13.71
N LEU A 535 -0.96 -19.22 13.27
CA LEU A 535 0.20 -18.62 13.92
C LEU A 535 0.38 -17.19 13.41
#